data_AF-A0A7J4B383-F1
#
_entry.id   AF-A0A7J4B383-F1
#
_cell.length_a   1.000
_cell.length_b   1.000
_cell.length_c   1.000
_cell.angle_alpha   90.00
_cell.angle_beta   90.00
_cell.angle_gamma   90.00
#
_symmetry.space_group_name_H-M   'P 1'
#
loop_
_entity.id
_entity.type
_entity.pdbx_description
1 polymer ?
#
loop_
_entity_poly.entity_id
_entity_poly.type
_entity_poly.pdbx_seq_one_letter_code
_entity_poly.pdbx_strand_id
1 'polypeptide(L)' 'KKVKFNLEEGVLHIHIHFPRGSEFPCPVCGNPCKVYDTKAHQWRHLNFFEHKTYIHA' A
#
# COMPACT_ATOMS: atom_id res chain seq x y z
N LYS A 1 5.51 7.21 -0.33
CA LYS A 1 4.94 6.60 0.89
C LYS A 1 4.41 7.72 1.79
N LYS A 2 3.15 7.64 2.26
CA LYS A 2 2.58 8.60 3.22
C LYS A 2 1.98 7.81 4.38
N VAL A 3 2.45 8.09 5.60
CA VAL A 3 1.95 7.48 6.84
C VAL A 3 1.16 8.55 7.57
N LYS A 4 -0.11 8.26 7.89
CA LYS A 4 -0.95 9.11 8.73
C LYS A 4 -1.26 8.33 10.00
N PHE A 5 -0.96 8.92 11.15
CA PHE A 5 -1.22 8.33 12.45
C PHE A 5 -2.07 9.31 13.25
N ASN A 6 -3.24 8.84 13.70
CA ASN A 6 -4.14 9.58 14.57
C ASN A 6 -4.09 8.94 15.96
N LEU A 7 -3.50 9.65 16.91
CA LEU A 7 -3.33 9.19 18.29
C LEU A 7 -4.67 9.00 19.02
N GLU A 8 -5.70 9.78 18.67
CA GLU A 8 -6.99 9.78 19.36
C GLU A 8 -7.87 8.57 19.00
N GLU A 9 -7.68 7.97 17.81
CA GLU A 9 -8.48 6.84 17.35
C GLU A 9 -7.81 5.48 17.59
N GLY A 10 -6.50 5.47 17.88
CA GLY A 10 -5.74 4.22 18.03
C GLY A 10 -5.68 3.38 16.75
N VAL A 11 -5.78 4.01 15.58
CA VAL A 11 -5.78 3.36 14.27
C VAL A 11 -4.62 3.87 13.41
N LEU A 12 -3.90 2.94 12.78
CA LEU A 12 -2.81 3.21 11.85
C LEU A 12 -3.26 2.90 10.41
N HIS A 13 -3.13 3.90 9.53
CA HIS A 13 -3.39 3.77 8.10
C HIS A 13 -2.10 3.85 7.28
N ILE A 14 -1.81 2.77 6.55
CA ILE A 14 -0.63 2.66 5.68
C ILE A 14 -1.09 2.70 4.22
N HIS A 15 -0.60 3.68 3.46
CA HIS A 15 -0.90 3.81 2.03
C HIS A 15 0.31 3.44 1.17
N ILE A 16 0.13 2.43 0.32
CA ILE A 16 1.13 1.89 -0.58
C ILE A 16 0.64 2.12 -2.01
N HIS A 17 1.09 3.20 -2.64
CA HIS A 17 0.73 3.50 -4.03
C HIS A 17 1.96 3.83 -4.86
N PHE A 18 1.82 3.66 -6.16
CA PHE A 18 2.73 4.13 -7.19
C PHE A 18 2.04 5.18 -8.07
N PRO A 19 2.77 6.13 -8.67
CA PRO A 19 2.19 7.09 -9.62
C PRO A 19 1.45 6.38 -10.75
N ARG A 20 0.33 6.94 -11.22
CA ARG A 20 -0.36 6.41 -12.40
C ARG A 20 0.60 6.37 -13.60
N GLY A 21 0.57 5.27 -14.34
CA GLY A 21 1.47 5.05 -15.48
C GLY A 21 2.88 4.58 -15.09
N SER A 22 3.11 4.24 -13.81
CA SER A 22 4.36 3.59 -13.42
C SER A 22 4.54 2.25 -14.16
N GLU A 23 5.79 1.93 -14.48
CA GLU A 23 6.19 0.66 -15.06
C GLU A 23 7.16 -0.04 -14.11
N PHE A 24 7.02 -1.36 -13.98
CA PHE A 24 7.92 -2.19 -13.18
C PHE A 24 8.61 -3.22 -14.07
N PRO A 25 9.88 -3.57 -13.78
CA PRO A 25 10.58 -4.59 -14.55
C PRO A 25 9.92 -5.96 -14.35
N CYS A 26 9.70 -6.68 -15.45
CA CYS A 26 9.23 -8.06 -15.39
C CYS A 26 10.27 -8.92 -14.63
N PRO A 27 9.87 -9.72 -13.62
CA PRO A 27 10.82 -10.53 -12.84
C PRO A 27 11.49 -11.64 -13.66
N VAL A 28 10.98 -11.96 -14.86
CA VAL A 28 11.53 -13.01 -15.73
C VAL A 28 12.45 -12.44 -16.81
N CYS A 29 12.06 -11.34 -17.48
CA CYS A 29 12.79 -10.79 -18.62
C CYS A 29 13.36 -9.39 -18.41
N GLY A 30 13.07 -8.73 -17.29
CA GLY A 30 13.58 -7.40 -16.94
C GLY A 30 12.95 -6.23 -17.71
N ASN A 31 12.16 -6.49 -18.76
CA ASN A 31 11.54 -5.42 -19.55
C ASN A 31 10.51 -4.61 -18.72
N PRO A 32 10.44 -3.28 -18.92
CA PRO A 32 9.46 -2.45 -18.24
C PRO A 32 8.05 -2.83 -18.70
N CYS A 33 7.18 -3.10 -17.72
CA CYS A 33 5.82 -3.55 -17.94
C CYS A 33 4.85 -2.68 -17.13
N LYS A 34 3.70 -2.36 -17.73
CA LYS A 34 2.64 -1.62 -17.05
C LYS A 34 2.07 -2.44 -15.89
N VAL A 35 1.69 -1.76 -14.82
CA VAL A 35 1.06 -2.41 -13.68
C VAL A 35 -0.34 -2.89 -14.07
N TYR A 36 -0.55 -4.20 -13.98
CA TYR A 36 -1.82 -4.81 -14.35
C TYR A 36 -2.91 -4.53 -13.31
N ASP A 37 -2.56 -4.62 -12.03
CA ASP A 37 -3.51 -4.47 -10.92
C ASP A 37 -3.40 -3.07 -10.31
N THR A 38 -4.37 -2.21 -10.64
CA THR A 38 -4.48 -0.83 -10.14
C THR A 38 -5.73 -0.64 -9.29
N LYS A 39 -6.38 -1.74 -8.90
CA LYS A 39 -7.57 -1.68 -8.03
C LYS A 39 -7.13 -1.34 -6.62
N ALA A 40 -7.84 -0.39 -6.02
CA ALA A 40 -7.64 -0.05 -4.62
C ALA A 40 -8.16 -1.20 -3.75
N HIS A 41 -7.29 -1.74 -2.91
CA HIS A 41 -7.60 -2.78 -1.95
C HIS A 41 -7.30 -2.30 -0.54
N GLN A 42 -8.16 -2.71 0.40
CA GLN A 42 -7.98 -2.47 1.82
C GLN A 42 -7.90 -3.79 2.56
N TRP A 43 -6.85 -3.96 3.38
CA TRP A 43 -6.69 -5.14 4.23
C TRP A 43 -6.64 -4.73 5.70
N ARG A 44 -7.35 -5.50 6.54
CA ARG A 44 -7.19 -5.45 7.99
C ARG A 44 -5.94 -6.24 8.36
N HIS A 45 -4.86 -5.53 8.66
CA HIS A 45 -3.64 -6.16 9.14
C HIS A 45 -3.75 -6.44 10.65
N LEU A 46 -2.88 -7.32 11.15
CA LEU A 46 -2.64 -7.44 12.60
C LEU A 46 -2.35 -6.05 13.19
N ASN A 47 -2.71 -5.87 14.45
CA ASN A 47 -2.41 -4.61 15.13
C ASN A 47 -0.90 -4.37 15.12
N PHE A 48 -0.50 -3.14 14.81
CA PHE A 48 0.88 -2.71 14.89
C PHE A 48 1.04 -2.07 16.26
N PHE A 49 1.71 -2.77 17.17
CA PHE A 49 1.66 -2.50 18.61
C PHE A 49 0.20 -2.50 19.12
N GLU A 50 -0.22 -1.43 19.78
CA GLU A 50 -1.55 -1.29 20.36
C GLU A 50 -2.59 -0.72 19.37
N HIS A 51 -2.21 -0.52 18.10
CA HIS A 51 -3.05 0.18 17.12
C HIS A 51 -3.66 -0.75 16.08
N LYS A 52 -4.97 -0.62 15.86
CA LYS A 52 -5.65 -1.31 14.75
C LYS A 52 -5.05 -0.82 13.44
N THR A 53 -4.68 -1.72 12.54
CA THR A 53 -3.92 -1.33 11.34
C THR A 53 -4.64 -1.72 10.06
N TYR A 54 -4.70 -0.76 9.13
CA TYR A 54 -5.27 -0.92 7.80
C TYR A 54 -4.25 -0.57 6.73
N ILE A 55 -4.11 -1.45 5.74
CA ILE A 55 -3.25 -1.24 4.57
C ILE A 55 -4.13 -0.93 3.38
N HIS A 56 -3.79 0.13 2.65
CA HIS A 56 -4.42 0.58 1.42
C HIS A 56 -3.39 0.46 0.30
N ALA A 57 -3.66 -0.31 -0.75
CA ALA A 57 -2.79 -0.39 -1.93
C ALA A 57 -3.56 -0.27 -3.24
#